data_AF-A0A433SZU6-F1
#
_entry.id   AF-A0A433SZU6-F1
#
_cell.length_a   1.000
_cell.length_b   1.000
_cell.length_c   1.000
_cell.angle_alpha   90.00
_cell.angle_beta   90.00
_cell.angle_gamma   90.00
#
_symmetry.space_group_name_H-M   'P 1'
#
loop_
_entity.id
_entity.type
_entity.pdbx_description
1 polymer ?
#
loop_
_entity_poly.entity_id
_entity_poly.type
_entity_poly.pdbx_seq_one_letter_code
_entity_poly.pdbx_strand_id
1 'polypeptide(L)'
;EYESLRLELERKDAERRDEQEKILKEKAEELRLEREELQAEKDRFQKELNHMSELGKVQESRIKLDIGGNQFTTSLLTLTKDPDSMLAAMFSGRHQLKTEGDGSYFIDRDGTHFRYLLNYLRDGCVKEGTLPQNETVWRELRKEAEFYQLSGLDDYLKDLLDKKDSEG
;
A
#
# COMPACT_ATOMS: atom_id res chain seq x y z
N GLU A 1 -21.51 39.92 72.33
CA GLU A 1 -22.28 39.81 71.07
C GLU A 1 -21.41 39.92 69.82
N TYR A 2 -20.60 40.98 69.66
CA TYR A 2 -19.78 41.19 68.46
C TYR A 2 -18.79 40.06 68.13
N GLU A 3 -18.06 39.54 69.12
CA GLU A 3 -17.12 38.42 68.91
C GLU A 3 -17.83 37.12 68.51
N SER A 4 -19.02 36.85 69.05
CA SER A 4 -19.82 35.67 68.72
C SER A 4 -20.31 35.71 67.27
N LEU A 5 -20.76 36.89 66.81
CA LEU A 5 -21.22 37.10 65.44
C LEU A 5 -20.07 36.96 64.43
N ARG A 6 -18.88 37.47 64.78
CA ARG A 6 -17.66 37.33 63.97
C ARG A 6 -17.26 35.87 63.80
N LEU A 7 -17.29 35.09 64.87
CA LEU A 7 -16.92 33.67 64.86
C LEU A 7 -17.90 32.83 64.01
N GLU A 8 -19.19 33.18 64.03
CA GLU A 8 -20.21 32.51 63.20
C GLU A 8 -20.03 32.84 61.70
N LEU A 9 -19.69 34.08 61.37
CA LEU A 9 -19.37 34.51 60.00
C LEU A 9 -18.13 33.78 59.45
N GLU A 10 -17.04 33.74 60.21
CA GLU A 10 -15.81 33.03 59.80
C GLU A 10 -16.07 31.53 59.59
N ARG A 11 -16.94 30.92 60.42
CA ARG A 11 -17.34 29.52 60.26
C ARG A 11 -18.17 29.30 59.00
N LYS A 12 -19.17 30.15 58.72
CA LYS A 12 -19.96 30.07 57.47
C LYS A 12 -19.11 30.31 56.23
N ASP A 13 -18.09 31.16 56.31
CA ASP A 13 -17.16 31.40 55.21
C ASP A 13 -16.24 30.20 54.96
N ALA A 14 -15.78 29.53 56.02
CA ALA A 14 -15.03 28.28 55.91
C ALA A 14 -15.89 27.17 55.29
N GLU A 15 -17.12 26.97 55.78
CA GLU A 15 -18.05 25.97 55.25
C GLU A 15 -18.35 26.20 53.76
N ARG A 16 -18.56 27.46 53.33
CA ARG A 16 -18.76 27.81 51.92
C ARG A 16 -17.53 27.56 51.05
N ARG A 17 -16.32 27.79 51.58
CA ARG A 17 -15.07 27.52 50.85
C ARG A 17 -14.85 26.02 50.67
N ASP A 18 -15.07 25.23 51.71
CA ASP A 18 -14.95 23.77 51.65
C ASP A 18 -15.95 23.18 50.64
N GLU A 19 -17.19 23.69 50.62
CA GLU A 19 -18.20 23.26 49.66
C GLU A 19 -17.85 23.66 48.22
N GLN A 20 -17.35 24.88 47.99
CA GLN A 20 -16.86 25.29 46.67
C GLN A 20 -15.67 24.44 46.22
N GLU A 21 -14.72 24.13 47.10
CA GLU A 21 -13.56 23.32 46.77
C GLU A 21 -13.96 21.87 46.43
N LYS A 22 -14.96 21.33 47.13
CA LYS A 22 -15.52 20.02 46.84
C LYS A 22 -16.17 19.98 45.45
N ILE A 23 -17.01 20.96 45.12
CA ILE A 23 -17.65 21.07 43.79
C ILE A 23 -16.58 21.21 42.69
N LEU A 24 -15.54 22.01 42.94
CA LEU A 24 -14.44 22.20 42.00
C LEU A 24 -13.67 20.90 41.75
N LYS A 25 -13.41 20.10 42.79
CA LYS A 25 -12.76 18.79 42.66
C LYS A 25 -13.63 17.80 41.88
N GLU A 26 -14.91 17.71 42.20
CA GLU A 26 -15.85 16.83 41.48
C GLU A 26 -15.92 17.19 39.99
N LYS A 27 -16.05 18.49 39.69
CA LYS A 27 -16.09 18.97 38.31
C LYS A 27 -14.76 18.80 37.56
N ALA A 28 -13.63 18.89 38.26
CA ALA A 28 -12.31 18.64 37.68
C ALA A 28 -12.12 17.16 37.33
N GLU A 29 -12.60 16.23 38.17
CA GLU A 29 -12.59 14.80 37.86
C GLU A 29 -13.54 14.46 36.70
N GLU A 30 -14.73 15.06 36.65
CA GLU A 30 -15.68 14.87 35.54
C GLU A 30 -15.07 15.32 34.21
N LEU A 31 -14.49 16.52 34.17
CA LEU A 31 -13.76 17.04 33.00
C LEU A 31 -12.55 16.18 32.61
N ARG A 32 -11.90 15.54 33.59
CA ARG A 32 -10.77 14.65 33.34
C ARG A 32 -11.23 13.38 32.62
N LEU A 33 -12.30 12.76 33.10
CA LEU A 33 -12.88 11.57 32.49
C LEU A 33 -13.37 11.85 31.06
N GLU A 34 -14.09 12.95 30.86
CA GLU A 34 -14.58 13.34 29.53
C GLU A 34 -13.43 13.59 28.54
N ARG A 35 -12.34 14.22 29.00
CA ARG A 35 -11.12 14.40 28.18
C ARG A 35 -10.45 13.09 27.83
N GLU A 36 -10.39 12.13 28.75
CA GLU A 36 -9.80 10.81 28.50
C GLU A 36 -10.62 10.02 27.46
N GLU A 37 -11.96 10.06 27.55
CA GLU A 37 -12.85 9.44 26.56
C GLU A 37 -12.70 10.08 25.19
N LEU A 38 -12.75 11.42 25.13
CA LEU A 38 -12.60 12.16 23.87
C LEU A 38 -11.23 11.92 23.23
N GLN A 39 -10.17 11.82 24.04
CA GLN A 39 -8.84 11.51 23.56
C GLN A 39 -8.77 10.08 23.00
N ALA A 40 -9.38 9.11 23.67
CA ALA A 40 -9.43 7.73 23.18
C ALA A 40 -10.22 7.61 21.86
N GLU A 41 -11.32 8.33 21.72
CA GLU A 41 -12.11 8.38 20.48
C GLU A 41 -11.31 9.06 19.34
N LYS A 42 -10.66 10.19 19.63
CA LYS A 42 -9.76 10.86 18.68
C LYS A 42 -8.64 9.94 18.21
N ASP A 43 -8.03 9.19 19.12
CA ASP A 43 -6.95 8.25 18.78
C ASP A 43 -7.46 7.09 17.92
N ARG A 44 -8.69 6.61 18.15
CA ARG A 44 -9.33 5.62 17.27
C ARG A 44 -9.59 6.19 15.88
N PHE A 45 -10.20 7.36 15.80
CA PHE A 45 -10.52 8.01 14.54
C PHE A 45 -9.25 8.34 13.74
N GLN A 46 -8.19 8.77 14.43
CA GLN A 46 -6.89 9.01 13.79
C GLN A 46 -6.29 7.74 13.21
N LYS A 47 -6.43 6.59 13.88
CA LYS A 47 -5.99 5.29 13.35
C LYS A 47 -6.77 4.91 12.09
N GLU A 48 -8.09 5.12 12.08
CA GLU A 48 -8.92 4.89 10.89
C GLU A 48 -8.53 5.81 9.74
N LEU A 49 -8.29 7.09 10.00
CA LEU A 49 -7.85 8.06 8.99
C LEU A 49 -6.49 7.67 8.40
N ASN A 50 -5.55 7.24 9.23
CA ASN A 50 -4.25 6.74 8.78
C ASN A 50 -4.42 5.49 7.90
N HIS A 51 -5.31 4.57 8.30
CA HIS A 51 -5.61 3.36 7.51
C HIS A 51 -6.24 3.69 6.15
N MET A 52 -7.19 4.64 6.11
CA MET A 52 -7.79 5.13 4.87
C MET A 52 -6.77 5.81 3.96
N SER A 53 -5.82 6.56 4.53
CA SER A 53 -4.72 7.17 3.78
C SER A 53 -3.79 6.12 3.18
N GLU A 54 -3.45 5.06 3.93
CA GLU A 54 -2.64 3.95 3.42
C GLU A 54 -3.32 3.23 2.26
N LEU A 55 -4.63 2.98 2.35
CA LEU A 55 -5.41 2.40 1.24
C LEU A 55 -5.42 3.33 0.00
N GLY A 56 -5.48 4.64 0.21
CA GLY A 56 -5.35 5.65 -0.85
C GLY A 56 -4.01 5.57 -1.57
N LYS A 57 -2.89 5.43 -0.84
CA LYS A 57 -1.56 5.26 -1.42
C LYS A 57 -1.42 3.97 -2.24
N VAL A 58 -2.09 2.90 -1.82
CA VAL A 58 -2.16 1.65 -2.62
C VAL A 58 -2.91 1.88 -3.93
N GLN A 59 -3.98 2.69 -3.94
CA GLN A 59 -4.68 3.04 -5.17
C GLN A 59 -3.88 4.00 -6.07
N GLU A 60 -3.14 4.95 -5.50
CA GLU A 60 -2.25 5.87 -6.22
C GLU A 60 -1.03 5.15 -6.83
N SER A 61 -0.68 3.96 -6.35
CA SER A 61 0.45 3.16 -6.86
C SER A 61 0.19 2.41 -8.18
N ARG A 62 -0.99 2.62 -8.80
CA ARG A 62 -1.36 1.94 -10.05
C ARG A 62 -0.63 2.56 -11.24
N ILE A 63 0.11 1.71 -11.95
CA ILE A 63 0.82 2.05 -13.18
C ILE A 63 0.04 1.47 -14.36
N LYS A 64 -0.28 2.34 -15.32
CA LYS A 64 -0.85 1.96 -16.61
C LYS A 64 0.28 1.73 -17.60
N LEU A 65 0.20 0.65 -18.37
CA LEU A 65 1.14 0.30 -19.42
C LEU A 65 0.39 0.12 -20.72
N ASP A 66 0.95 0.63 -21.81
CA ASP A 66 0.54 0.30 -23.17
C ASP A 66 1.67 -0.50 -23.82
N ILE A 67 1.43 -1.78 -24.11
CA ILE A 67 2.40 -2.69 -24.70
C ILE A 67 1.97 -2.96 -26.15
N GLY A 68 2.47 -2.17 -27.09
CA GLY A 68 2.14 -2.30 -28.53
C GLY A 68 0.65 -2.17 -28.86
N GLY A 69 -0.11 -1.40 -28.06
CA GLY A 69 -1.56 -1.22 -28.17
C GLY A 69 -2.37 -2.02 -27.13
N ASN A 70 -1.72 -2.91 -26.37
CA ASN A 70 -2.38 -3.69 -25.32
C ASN A 70 -2.26 -2.99 -23.97
N GLN A 71 -3.40 -2.60 -23.40
CA GLN A 71 -3.44 -1.90 -22.13
C GLN A 71 -3.38 -2.85 -20.93
N PHE A 72 -2.46 -2.56 -20.00
CA PHE A 72 -2.32 -3.25 -18.73
C PHE A 72 -2.33 -2.28 -17.57
N THR A 73 -2.72 -2.76 -16.40
CA THR A 73 -2.60 -2.01 -15.14
C THR A 73 -1.99 -2.89 -14.08
N THR A 74 -0.96 -2.36 -13.41
CA THR A 74 -0.21 -3.07 -12.39
C THR A 74 0.28 -2.10 -11.31
N SER A 75 1.16 -2.55 -10.41
CA SER A 75 1.75 -1.70 -9.37
C SER A 75 3.26 -1.55 -9.57
N LEU A 76 3.83 -0.50 -9.00
CA LEU A 76 5.28 -0.31 -8.94
C LEU A 76 5.98 -1.53 -8.32
N LEU A 77 5.43 -2.06 -7.22
CA LEU A 77 5.94 -3.24 -6.52
C LEU A 77 6.08 -4.46 -7.44
N THR A 78 5.12 -4.64 -8.36
CA THR A 78 5.16 -5.74 -9.34
C THR A 78 6.26 -5.52 -10.37
N LEU A 79 6.37 -4.31 -10.93
CA LEU A 79 7.35 -4.01 -11.98
C LEU A 79 8.78 -4.02 -11.45
N THR A 80 8.98 -3.75 -10.15
CA THR A 80 10.29 -3.78 -9.49
C THR A 80 10.54 -5.08 -8.72
N LYS A 81 9.73 -6.13 -8.93
CA LYS A 81 9.86 -7.40 -8.18
C LYS A 81 11.18 -8.09 -8.46
N ASP A 82 11.56 -8.12 -9.74
CA ASP A 82 12.85 -8.64 -10.20
C ASP A 82 13.80 -7.45 -10.41
N PRO A 83 14.77 -7.21 -9.50
CA PRO A 83 15.61 -6.03 -9.52
C PRO A 83 16.55 -5.97 -10.73
N ASP A 84 16.82 -7.11 -11.37
CA ASP A 84 17.72 -7.20 -12.53
C ASP A 84 16.96 -7.04 -13.85
N SER A 85 15.63 -6.98 -13.80
CA SER A 85 14.79 -6.80 -14.98
C SER A 85 14.84 -5.38 -15.56
N MET A 86 14.60 -5.29 -16.87
CA MET A 86 14.45 -4.01 -17.58
C MET A 86 13.33 -3.16 -16.96
N LEU A 87 12.21 -3.79 -16.58
CA LEU A 87 11.07 -3.10 -15.98
C LEU A 87 11.44 -2.50 -14.62
N ALA A 88 12.19 -3.22 -13.79
CA ALA A 88 12.68 -2.65 -12.53
C ALA A 88 13.60 -1.45 -12.76
N ALA A 89 14.47 -1.50 -13.77
CA ALA A 89 15.32 -0.38 -14.14
C ALA A 89 14.50 0.83 -14.63
N MET A 90 13.55 0.62 -15.53
CA MET A 90 12.66 1.66 -16.07
C MET A 90 11.88 2.35 -14.94
N PHE A 91 11.29 1.56 -14.04
CA PHE A 91 10.44 2.04 -12.97
C PHE A 91 11.19 2.29 -11.65
N SER A 92 12.53 2.28 -11.65
CA SER A 92 13.36 2.53 -10.46
C SER A 92 13.28 3.95 -9.90
N GLY A 93 12.65 4.88 -10.62
CA GLY A 93 12.61 6.31 -10.28
C GLY A 93 13.91 7.07 -10.62
N ARG A 94 14.92 6.39 -11.17
CA ARG A 94 16.20 7.02 -11.57
C ARG A 94 16.13 7.72 -12.93
N HIS A 95 15.13 7.40 -13.75
CA HIS A 95 14.96 7.93 -15.09
C HIS A 95 13.58 8.60 -15.22
N GLN A 96 13.52 9.76 -15.88
CA GLN A 96 12.24 10.37 -16.26
C GLN A 96 11.65 9.59 -17.43
N LEU A 97 10.65 8.76 -17.15
CA LEU A 97 9.86 8.10 -18.17
C LEU A 97 8.81 9.07 -18.72
N LYS A 98 8.67 9.12 -20.05
CA LYS A 98 7.58 9.88 -20.68
C LYS A 98 6.30 9.05 -20.63
N THR A 99 5.20 9.68 -20.21
CA THR A 99 3.86 9.09 -20.28
C THR A 99 3.12 9.59 -21.52
N GLU A 100 2.15 8.81 -21.96
CA GLU A 100 1.18 9.22 -22.97
C GLU A 100 0.14 10.20 -22.39
N GLY A 101 -0.77 10.70 -23.23
CA GLY A 101 -1.76 11.70 -22.85
C GLY A 101 -2.75 11.26 -21.76
N ASP A 102 -2.95 9.95 -21.58
CA ASP A 102 -3.83 9.34 -20.58
C ASP A 102 -3.07 8.81 -19.33
N GLY A 103 -1.74 9.03 -19.29
CA GLY A 103 -0.84 8.63 -18.22
C GLY A 103 -0.29 7.21 -18.32
N SER A 104 -0.49 6.47 -19.42
CA SER A 104 0.18 5.18 -19.65
C SER A 104 1.66 5.35 -19.99
N TYR A 105 2.44 4.31 -19.72
CA TYR A 105 3.79 4.15 -20.24
C TYR A 105 3.76 3.23 -21.44
N PHE A 106 4.15 3.76 -22.60
CA PHE A 106 4.23 3.00 -23.84
C PHE A 106 5.53 2.19 -23.93
N ILE A 107 5.40 0.93 -24.32
CA ILE A 107 6.49 0.02 -24.64
C ILE A 107 6.20 -0.57 -26.02
N ASP A 108 7.13 -0.36 -26.96
CA ASP A 108 7.03 -0.83 -28.35
C ASP A 108 7.37 -2.33 -28.46
N ARG A 109 6.50 -3.16 -27.89
CA ARG A 109 6.60 -4.63 -27.86
C ARG A 109 5.25 -5.28 -28.10
N ASP A 110 5.27 -6.55 -28.46
CA ASP A 110 4.05 -7.33 -28.62
C ASP A 110 3.40 -7.63 -27.25
N GLY A 111 2.23 -7.05 -27.02
CA GLY A 111 1.46 -7.24 -25.79
C GLY A 111 0.73 -8.57 -25.67
N THR A 112 0.72 -9.41 -26.72
CA THR A 112 -0.06 -10.67 -26.78
C THR A 112 0.22 -11.57 -25.58
N HIS A 113 1.50 -11.73 -25.20
CA HIS A 113 1.93 -12.63 -24.12
C HIS A 113 2.30 -11.92 -22.82
N PHE A 114 2.17 -10.60 -22.76
CA PHE A 114 2.63 -9.78 -21.63
C PHE A 114 1.93 -10.14 -20.31
N ARG A 115 0.71 -10.70 -20.37
CA ARG A 115 0.01 -11.21 -19.18
C ARG A 115 0.80 -12.28 -18.42
N TYR A 116 1.54 -13.14 -19.12
CA TYR A 116 2.35 -14.19 -18.49
C TYR A 116 3.57 -13.60 -17.79
N LEU A 117 4.21 -12.59 -18.38
CA LEU A 117 5.30 -11.82 -17.75
C LEU A 117 4.82 -11.12 -16.47
N LEU A 118 3.66 -10.45 -16.54
CA LEU A 118 3.07 -9.81 -15.37
C LEU A 118 2.74 -10.81 -14.27
N ASN A 119 2.22 -11.98 -14.62
CA ASN A 119 1.92 -13.01 -13.62
C ASN A 119 3.21 -13.58 -12.99
N TYR A 120 4.24 -13.82 -13.78
CA TYR A 120 5.57 -14.18 -13.29
C TYR A 120 6.09 -13.15 -12.28
N LEU A 121 6.01 -11.85 -12.60
CA LEU A 121 6.43 -10.77 -11.71
C LEU A 121 5.54 -10.63 -10.46
N ARG A 122 4.25 -10.96 -10.54
CA ARG A 122 3.35 -10.94 -9.37
C ARG A 122 3.68 -12.06 -8.39
N ASP A 123 3.90 -13.26 -8.92
CA ASP A 123 4.14 -14.46 -8.13
C ASP A 123 5.61 -14.60 -7.71
N GLY A 124 6.54 -14.00 -8.45
CA GLY A 124 7.99 -14.16 -8.27
C GLY A 124 8.54 -15.47 -8.82
N CYS A 125 7.71 -16.31 -9.43
CA CYS A 125 8.08 -17.57 -10.07
C CYS A 125 7.03 -17.99 -11.10
N VAL A 126 7.39 -18.96 -11.96
CA VAL A 126 6.42 -19.62 -12.82
C VAL A 126 5.77 -20.76 -12.05
N LYS A 127 4.44 -20.81 -12.04
CA LYS A 127 3.67 -21.92 -11.47
C LYS A 127 3.34 -22.93 -12.56
N GLU A 128 3.55 -24.21 -12.26
CA GLU A 128 3.21 -25.29 -13.19
C GLU A 128 1.73 -25.23 -13.60
N GLY A 129 1.45 -25.46 -14.88
CA GLY A 129 0.09 -25.40 -15.45
C GLY A 129 -0.46 -23.99 -15.70
N THR A 130 0.29 -22.92 -15.41
CA THR A 130 -0.16 -21.53 -15.70
C THR A 130 0.15 -21.07 -17.12
N LEU A 131 1.09 -21.73 -17.79
CA LEU A 131 1.41 -21.49 -19.19
C LEU A 131 0.60 -22.44 -20.09
N PRO A 132 0.14 -21.97 -21.26
CA PRO A 132 -0.52 -22.83 -22.23
C PRO A 132 0.48 -23.87 -22.74
N GLN A 133 0.04 -25.11 -22.95
CA GLN A 133 0.87 -26.17 -23.53
C GLN A 133 0.98 -26.00 -25.06
N ASN A 134 1.73 -24.97 -25.47
CA ASN A 134 1.93 -24.61 -26.87
C ASN A 134 3.36 -24.09 -27.06
N GLU A 135 4.14 -24.82 -27.85
CA GLU A 135 5.55 -24.54 -28.12
C GLU A 135 5.78 -23.19 -28.80
N THR A 136 4.91 -22.81 -29.75
CA THR A 136 4.98 -21.50 -30.40
C THR A 136 4.83 -20.39 -29.37
N VAL A 137 3.86 -20.53 -28.46
CA VAL A 137 3.66 -19.56 -27.37
C VAL A 137 4.88 -19.53 -26.45
N TRP A 138 5.48 -20.67 -26.11
CA TRP A 138 6.69 -20.69 -25.29
C TRP A 138 7.86 -19.97 -25.96
N ARG A 139 8.07 -20.18 -27.26
CA ARG A 139 9.12 -19.49 -28.02
C ARG A 139 8.88 -17.99 -28.14
N GLU A 140 7.64 -17.56 -28.36
CA GLU A 140 7.27 -16.14 -28.39
C GLU A 140 7.45 -15.49 -27.01
N LEU A 141 6.96 -16.15 -25.96
CA LEU A 141 7.10 -15.70 -24.58
C LEU A 141 8.57 -15.58 -24.16
N ARG A 142 9.42 -16.49 -24.63
CA ARG A 142 10.86 -16.47 -24.38
C ARG A 142 11.53 -15.22 -24.97
N LYS A 143 11.15 -14.82 -26.21
CA LYS A 143 11.65 -13.57 -26.81
C LYS A 143 11.27 -12.34 -25.98
N GLU A 144 10.07 -12.32 -25.40
CA GLU A 144 9.68 -11.24 -24.50
C GLU A 144 10.45 -11.33 -23.18
N ALA A 145 10.60 -12.51 -22.57
CA ALA A 145 11.39 -12.69 -21.35
C ALA A 145 12.84 -12.19 -21.51
N GLU A 146 13.48 -12.50 -22.64
CA GLU A 146 14.79 -11.98 -23.02
C GLU A 146 14.79 -10.44 -23.14
N PHE A 147 13.79 -9.86 -23.82
CA PHE A 147 13.68 -8.41 -23.98
C PHE A 147 13.54 -7.68 -22.63
N TYR A 148 12.65 -8.15 -21.76
CA TYR A 148 12.42 -7.56 -20.44
C TYR A 148 13.47 -7.98 -19.41
N GLN A 149 14.48 -8.78 -19.80
CA GLN A 149 15.57 -9.26 -18.96
C GLN A 149 15.08 -10.08 -17.74
N LEU A 150 14.07 -10.93 -17.95
CA LEU A 150 13.50 -11.82 -16.94
C LEU A 150 14.17 -13.19 -17.03
N SER A 151 15.42 -13.29 -16.57
CA SER A 151 16.26 -14.48 -16.68
C SER A 151 15.60 -15.74 -16.12
N GLY A 152 14.98 -15.65 -14.94
CA GLY A 152 14.31 -16.79 -14.31
C GLY A 152 13.09 -17.31 -15.11
N LEU A 153 12.44 -16.46 -15.91
CA LEU A 153 11.39 -16.89 -16.83
C LEU A 153 11.97 -17.49 -18.12
N ASP A 154 13.03 -16.88 -18.67
CA ASP A 154 13.73 -17.39 -19.85
C ASP A 154 14.28 -18.80 -19.63
N ASP A 155 14.99 -19.01 -18.51
CA ASP A 155 15.56 -20.31 -18.13
C ASP A 155 14.48 -21.39 -18.00
N TYR A 156 13.36 -21.05 -17.34
CA TYR A 156 12.24 -21.99 -17.19
C TYR A 156 11.62 -22.39 -18.54
N LEU A 157 11.46 -21.44 -19.46
CA LEU A 157 10.91 -21.70 -20.79
C LEU A 157 11.87 -22.54 -21.64
N LYS A 158 13.17 -22.29 -21.51
CA LYS A 158 14.20 -23.09 -22.17
C LYS A 158 14.17 -24.54 -21.71
N ASP A 159 14.11 -24.77 -20.40
CA ASP A 159 13.99 -26.13 -19.84
C ASP A 159 12.72 -26.86 -20.32
N LEU A 160 11.60 -26.14 -20.48
CA LEU A 160 10.36 -26.71 -21.02
C LEU A 160 10.50 -27.12 -22.49
N LEU A 161 11.15 -26.29 -23.30
CA LEU A 161 11.41 -26.57 -24.72
C LEU A 161 12.37 -27.76 -24.87
N ASP A 162 13.47 -27.78 -24.12
CA ASP A 162 14.48 -28.86 -24.18
C ASP A 162 13.88 -30.22 -23.77
N LYS A 163 13.01 -30.24 -22.74
CA LYS A 163 12.26 -31.45 -22.35
C LYS A 163 11.35 -31.92 -23.47
N LYS A 164 10.68 -31.00 -24.16
CA LYS A 164 9.74 -31.35 -25.23
C LYS A 164 10.44 -31.90 -26.46
N ASP A 165 11.57 -31.32 -26.83
CA ASP A 165 12.42 -31.79 -27.92
C ASP A 165 13.04 -33.17 -27.62
N SER A 166 13.19 -33.53 -26.34
CA SER A 166 13.68 -34.84 -25.89
C SER A 166 12.59 -35.93 -25.86
N GLU A 167 11.30 -35.56 -25.89
CA GLU A 167 10.15 -36.46 -25.87
C GLU A 167 9.58 -36.77 -27.27
N GLY A 168 9.95 -36.00 -28.29
CA GLY A 168 9.51 -36.13 -29.69
C GLY A 168 10.49 -36.91 -30.55
#